data_AF-A0A957WC23-F1
#
_entry.id   AF-A0A957WC23-F1
#
_cell.length_a   1.000
_cell.length_b   1.000
_cell.length_c   1.000
_cell.angle_alpha   90.00
_cell.angle_beta   90.00
_cell.angle_gamma   90.00
#
_symmetry.space_group_name_H-M   'P 1'
#
loop_
_entity.id
_entity.type
_entity.pdbx_description
1 polymer ?
#
loop_
_entity_poly.entity_id
_entity_poly.type
_entity_poly.pdbx_seq_one_letter_code
_entity_poly.pdbx_strand_id
1 'polypeptide(L)'
;MDLKKFGEQLKTVRHQAQLSQNEFVDALNQLAQAGPTEDYRVIDGPLVSRWEHGAMYKGRYWKPTRSYMRYLIRLFAGQLDLLTAQQWTAQAGYQFSRAELQDIFSVQATVVDWGETPHLGSFYGRETELETLDRWLVVDRCRLVAIVGMGGIGKTDLAAKVARQVSSHFDFVIWRSLINAPPLTSMLRSWFQVLSQQQINGLPDHLTEQLELLFDTLRRQRCLLILDNVETIMQQGSRAGQYRPGYEVYGQLIQRFGDGEHQSCLLLTSRERP
;
A
#
# COMPACT_ATOMS: atom_id res chain seq x y z
N MET A 1 18.21 -29.14 3.18
CA MET A 1 16.96 -28.89 2.44
C MET A 1 16.06 -30.10 2.62
N ASP A 2 14.81 -29.89 3.02
CA ASP A 2 13.82 -30.93 3.29
C ASP A 2 12.47 -30.46 2.73
N LEU A 3 12.25 -30.72 1.44
CA LEU A 3 11.08 -30.19 0.73
C LEU A 3 9.77 -30.87 1.12
N LYS A 4 9.84 -32.06 1.72
CA LYS A 4 8.66 -32.73 2.25
C LYS A 4 8.16 -32.00 3.50
N LYS A 5 9.06 -31.70 4.46
CA LYS A 5 8.71 -30.86 5.62
C LYS A 5 8.25 -29.46 5.21
N PHE A 6 8.91 -28.86 4.21
CA PHE A 6 8.49 -27.57 3.67
C PHE A 6 7.03 -27.60 3.18
N GLY A 7 6.67 -28.61 2.38
CA GLY A 7 5.34 -28.75 1.80
C GLY A 7 4.27 -29.08 2.84
N GLU A 8 4.58 -29.94 3.82
CA GLU A 8 3.71 -30.22 4.97
C GLU A 8 3.43 -28.94 5.76
N GLN A 9 4.46 -28.17 6.08
CA GLN A 9 4.33 -26.89 6.78
C GLN A 9 3.54 -25.86 5.95
N LEU A 10 3.73 -25.80 4.64
CA LEU A 10 2.95 -24.92 3.74
C LEU A 10 1.45 -25.26 3.80
N LYS A 11 1.10 -26.55 3.74
CA LYS A 11 -0.29 -27.00 3.90
C LYS A 11 -0.83 -26.57 5.27
N THR A 12 -0.07 -26.80 6.34
CA THR A 12 -0.48 -26.45 7.71
C THR A 12 -0.77 -24.97 7.86
N VAL A 13 0.15 -24.09 7.47
CA VAL A 13 -0.05 -22.63 7.62
C VAL A 13 -1.18 -22.11 6.74
N ARG A 14 -1.36 -22.66 5.53
CA ARG A 14 -2.50 -22.31 4.67
C ARG A 14 -3.84 -22.70 5.31
N HIS A 15 -3.92 -23.90 5.88
CA HIS A 15 -5.12 -24.35 6.59
C HIS A 15 -5.39 -23.52 7.85
N GLN A 16 -4.36 -23.14 8.61
CA GLN A 16 -4.50 -22.25 9.77
C GLN A 16 -4.98 -20.85 9.37
N ALA A 17 -4.53 -20.34 8.22
CA ALA A 17 -5.01 -19.10 7.63
C ALA A 17 -6.40 -19.21 6.96
N GLN A 18 -7.00 -20.40 6.96
CA GLN A 18 -8.30 -20.70 6.33
C GLN A 18 -8.38 -20.35 4.83
N LEU A 19 -7.24 -20.35 4.13
CA LEU A 19 -7.20 -20.02 2.70
C LEU A 19 -7.51 -21.28 1.85
N SER A 20 -8.49 -21.15 0.97
CA SER A 20 -8.67 -22.12 -0.12
C SER A 20 -7.47 -22.09 -1.08
N GLN A 21 -7.34 -23.11 -1.94
CA GLN A 21 -6.24 -23.17 -2.89
C GLN A 21 -6.27 -22.01 -3.89
N ASN A 22 -7.46 -21.59 -4.34
CA ASN A 22 -7.61 -20.48 -5.28
C ASN A 22 -7.27 -19.14 -4.62
N GLU A 23 -7.79 -18.87 -3.42
CA GLU A 23 -7.48 -17.64 -2.67
C GLU A 23 -5.99 -17.55 -2.36
N PHE A 24 -5.33 -18.67 -2.05
CA PHE A 24 -3.89 -18.69 -1.85
C PHE A 24 -3.12 -18.34 -3.12
N VAL A 25 -3.50 -18.91 -4.27
CA VAL A 25 -2.89 -18.59 -5.57
C VAL A 25 -3.07 -17.11 -5.90
N ASP A 26 -4.27 -16.56 -5.70
CA ASP A 26 -4.58 -15.16 -5.99
C ASP A 26 -3.79 -14.21 -5.09
N ALA A 27 -3.74 -14.47 -3.78
CA ALA A 27 -2.98 -13.66 -2.83
C ALA A 27 -1.48 -13.68 -3.14
N LEU A 28 -0.93 -14.84 -3.50
CA LEU A 28 0.48 -14.96 -3.83
C LEU A 28 0.82 -14.31 -5.18
N ASN A 29 -0.08 -14.39 -6.17
CA ASN A 29 0.05 -13.67 -7.44
C ASN A 29 0.03 -12.15 -7.23
N GLN A 30 -0.85 -11.62 -6.37
CA GLN A 30 -0.88 -10.19 -6.04
C GLN A 30 0.44 -9.72 -5.42
N LEU A 31 0.99 -10.48 -4.47
CA LEU A 31 2.30 -10.17 -3.88
C LEU A 31 3.43 -10.22 -4.90
N ALA A 32 3.41 -11.21 -5.80
CA ALA A 32 4.46 -11.39 -6.80
C ALA A 32 4.39 -10.35 -7.92
N GLN A 33 3.20 -9.90 -8.32
CA GLN A 33 3.00 -8.83 -9.30
C GLN A 33 3.48 -7.46 -8.80
N ALA A 34 3.44 -7.23 -7.47
CA ALA A 34 3.98 -6.02 -6.85
C ALA A 34 5.51 -6.05 -6.65
N GLY A 35 6.16 -7.18 -6.94
CA GLY A 35 7.61 -7.35 -6.85
C GLY A 35 8.35 -7.10 -8.17
N PRO A 36 9.68 -7.32 -8.20
CA PRO A 36 10.48 -7.19 -9.42
C PRO A 36 9.96 -8.10 -10.55
N THR A 37 9.76 -7.53 -11.74
CA THR A 37 9.21 -8.24 -12.91
C THR A 37 10.08 -9.41 -13.38
N GLU A 38 11.39 -9.35 -13.15
CA GLU A 38 12.36 -10.39 -13.51
C GLU A 38 12.13 -11.73 -12.78
N ASP A 39 11.47 -11.68 -11.61
CA ASP A 39 11.20 -12.84 -10.76
C ASP A 39 9.78 -13.41 -10.94
N TYR A 40 8.88 -12.68 -11.61
CA TYR A 40 7.47 -13.07 -11.71
C TYR A 40 7.27 -14.23 -12.68
N ARG A 41 6.85 -15.37 -12.14
CA ARG A 41 6.28 -16.49 -12.89
C ARG A 41 4.81 -16.62 -12.50
N VAL A 42 3.95 -16.93 -13.47
CA VAL A 42 2.53 -17.20 -13.19
C VAL A 42 2.45 -18.33 -12.15
N ILE A 43 1.78 -18.03 -11.03
CA ILE A 43 1.50 -19.01 -9.98
C ILE A 43 0.14 -19.61 -10.29
N ASP A 44 0.06 -20.92 -10.35
CA ASP A 44 -1.18 -21.67 -10.58
C ASP A 44 -1.39 -22.76 -9.51
N GLY A 45 -2.59 -23.31 -9.48
CA GLY A 45 -2.96 -24.40 -8.56
C GLY A 45 -2.01 -25.62 -8.65
N PRO A 46 -1.65 -26.09 -9.86
CA PRO A 46 -0.67 -27.17 -10.03
C PRO A 46 0.70 -26.88 -9.42
N LEU A 47 1.26 -25.67 -9.59
CA LEU A 47 2.54 -25.29 -9.01
C LEU A 47 2.49 -25.29 -7.49
N VAL A 48 1.44 -24.67 -6.92
CA VAL A 48 1.20 -24.66 -5.47
C VAL A 48 1.07 -26.09 -4.93
N SER A 49 0.29 -26.95 -5.62
CA SER A 49 0.14 -28.34 -5.23
C SER A 49 1.48 -29.08 -5.22
N ARG A 50 2.37 -28.82 -6.20
CA ARG A 50 3.72 -29.40 -6.21
C ARG A 50 4.57 -28.95 -5.03
N TRP A 51 4.49 -27.68 -4.64
CA TRP A 51 5.18 -27.16 -3.46
C TRP A 51 4.68 -27.82 -2.18
N GLU A 52 3.36 -27.91 -2.02
CA GLU A 52 2.71 -28.54 -0.87
C GLU A 52 3.02 -30.05 -0.73
N HIS A 53 3.26 -30.74 -1.84
CA HIS A 53 3.63 -32.16 -1.83
C HIS A 53 5.15 -32.39 -1.76
N GLY A 54 5.97 -31.33 -1.80
CA GLY A 54 7.43 -31.45 -1.93
C GLY A 54 7.83 -32.25 -3.17
N ALA A 55 7.08 -32.11 -4.27
CA ALA A 55 7.15 -33.02 -5.41
C ALA A 55 8.49 -32.95 -6.14
N MET A 56 9.01 -34.12 -6.50
CA MET A 56 10.20 -34.29 -7.34
C MET A 56 9.79 -34.93 -8.67
N TYR A 57 10.26 -34.39 -9.79
CA TYR A 57 10.02 -34.98 -11.11
C TYR A 57 11.30 -34.97 -11.94
N LYS A 58 11.71 -36.14 -12.45
CA LYS A 58 12.92 -36.33 -13.27
C LYS A 58 14.18 -35.65 -12.67
N GLY A 59 14.40 -35.83 -11.37
CA GLY A 59 15.56 -35.26 -10.67
C GLY A 59 15.49 -33.76 -10.40
N ARG A 60 14.40 -33.07 -10.77
CA ARG A 60 14.16 -31.65 -10.44
C ARG A 60 13.17 -31.50 -9.29
N TYR A 61 13.52 -30.64 -8.36
CA TYR A 61 12.66 -30.27 -7.25
C TYR A 61 11.79 -29.07 -7.63
N TRP A 62 10.50 -29.14 -7.28
CA TRP A 62 9.62 -27.98 -7.35
C TRP A 62 9.64 -27.27 -6.01
N LYS A 63 10.42 -26.19 -5.93
CA LYS A 63 10.50 -25.33 -4.75
C LYS A 63 10.31 -23.86 -5.13
N PRO A 64 9.79 -23.02 -4.22
CA PRO A 64 9.75 -21.58 -4.44
C PRO A 64 11.16 -21.01 -4.59
N THR A 65 11.29 -19.92 -5.35
CA THR A 65 12.51 -19.10 -5.33
C THR A 65 12.66 -18.40 -3.98
N ARG A 66 13.81 -17.76 -3.75
CA ARG A 66 14.03 -16.94 -2.55
C ARG A 66 13.00 -15.80 -2.44
N SER A 67 12.63 -15.17 -3.55
CA SER A 67 11.60 -14.12 -3.62
C SER A 67 10.22 -14.68 -3.27
N TYR A 68 9.85 -15.85 -3.82
CA TYR A 68 8.60 -16.51 -3.42
C TYR A 68 8.60 -16.92 -1.95
N MET A 69 9.74 -17.32 -1.38
CA MET A 69 9.83 -17.55 0.06
C MET A 69 9.53 -16.28 0.86
N ARG A 70 10.01 -15.10 0.43
CA ARG A 70 9.64 -13.82 1.06
C ARG A 70 8.13 -13.58 1.02
N TYR A 71 7.50 -13.81 -0.13
CA TYR A 71 6.05 -13.64 -0.28
C TYR A 71 5.26 -14.61 0.60
N LEU A 72 5.69 -15.87 0.70
CA LEU A 72 5.05 -16.86 1.57
C LEU A 72 5.17 -16.46 3.05
N ILE A 73 6.35 -16.01 3.50
CA ILE A 73 6.55 -15.55 4.87
C ILE A 73 5.67 -14.33 5.15
N ARG A 74 5.60 -13.38 4.21
CA ARG A 74 4.74 -12.19 4.33
C ARG A 74 3.26 -12.58 4.41
N LEU A 75 2.80 -13.49 3.54
CA LEU A 75 1.41 -13.92 3.50
C LEU A 75 0.98 -14.63 4.79
N PHE A 76 1.88 -15.41 5.39
CA PHE A 76 1.62 -16.19 6.60
C PHE A 76 2.23 -15.59 7.87
N ALA A 77 2.58 -14.29 7.86
CA ALA A 77 3.20 -13.63 9.01
C ALA A 77 2.34 -13.70 10.28
N GLY A 78 1.01 -13.77 10.14
CA GLY A 78 0.08 -13.94 11.25
C GLY A 78 0.01 -15.35 11.84
N GLN A 79 0.57 -16.36 11.15
CA GLN A 79 0.56 -17.77 11.57
C GLN A 79 1.98 -18.29 11.90
N LEU A 80 3.01 -17.48 11.68
CA LEU A 80 4.40 -17.85 11.89
C LEU A 80 4.98 -17.03 13.04
N ASP A 81 6.02 -17.57 13.69
CA ASP A 81 6.97 -16.77 14.46
C ASP A 81 8.32 -16.74 13.71
N LEU A 82 9.23 -15.86 14.16
CA LEU A 82 10.54 -15.68 13.53
C LEU A 82 11.36 -16.97 13.44
N LEU A 83 11.31 -17.81 14.48
CA LEU A 83 12.07 -19.05 14.54
C LEU A 83 11.53 -20.07 13.54
N THR A 84 10.20 -20.19 13.48
CA THR A 84 9.46 -21.07 12.59
C THR A 84 9.67 -20.66 11.13
N ALA A 85 9.62 -19.36 10.82
CA ALA A 85 9.94 -18.86 9.48
C ALA A 85 11.41 -19.13 9.09
N GLN A 86 12.35 -18.97 10.02
CA GLN A 86 13.76 -19.29 9.78
C GLN A 86 13.95 -20.77 9.45
N GLN A 87 13.34 -21.67 10.23
CA GLN A 87 13.37 -23.11 9.98
C GLN A 87 12.72 -23.46 8.64
N TRP A 88 11.58 -22.85 8.32
CA TRP A 88 10.84 -23.11 7.08
C TRP A 88 11.64 -22.71 5.83
N THR A 89 12.33 -21.57 5.87
CA THR A 89 13.22 -21.16 4.76
C THR A 89 14.39 -22.13 4.56
N ALA A 90 14.96 -22.66 5.65
CA ALA A 90 16.03 -23.65 5.60
C ALA A 90 15.57 -25.00 5.01
N GLN A 91 14.30 -25.38 5.25
CA GLN A 91 13.69 -26.55 4.61
C GLN A 91 13.60 -26.38 3.08
N ALA A 92 13.31 -25.16 2.58
CA ALA A 92 13.39 -24.82 1.15
C ALA A 92 14.83 -24.60 0.63
N GLY A 93 15.83 -24.69 1.50
CA GLY A 93 17.25 -24.58 1.15
C GLY A 93 17.74 -23.14 1.02
N TYR A 94 17.12 -22.20 1.73
CA TYR A 94 17.57 -20.81 1.82
C TYR A 94 17.95 -20.45 3.26
N GLN A 95 18.94 -19.59 3.42
CA GLN A 95 19.29 -19.00 4.71
C GLN A 95 18.81 -17.55 4.72
N PHE A 96 17.88 -17.25 5.61
CA PHE A 96 17.40 -15.91 5.89
C PHE A 96 17.98 -15.46 7.23
N SER A 97 18.52 -14.25 7.27
CA SER A 97 19.02 -13.69 8.53
C SER A 97 17.86 -13.29 9.44
N ARG A 98 18.10 -13.20 10.75
CA ARG A 98 17.08 -12.73 11.70
C ARG A 98 16.60 -11.31 11.36
N ALA A 99 17.51 -10.43 10.97
CA ALA A 99 17.18 -9.07 10.55
C ALA A 99 16.29 -9.06 9.30
N GLU A 100 16.55 -9.95 8.34
CA GLU A 100 15.74 -10.08 7.14
C GLU A 100 14.34 -10.63 7.44
N LEU A 101 14.21 -11.59 8.34
CA LEU A 101 12.90 -12.09 8.75
C LEU A 101 12.16 -11.04 9.57
N GLN A 102 12.84 -10.32 10.46
CA GLN A 102 12.25 -9.20 11.18
C GLN A 102 11.71 -8.13 10.23
N ASP A 103 12.45 -7.79 9.17
CA ASP A 103 11.97 -6.91 8.10
C ASP A 103 10.66 -7.44 7.49
N ILE A 104 10.65 -8.70 7.02
CA ILE A 104 9.45 -9.30 6.39
C ILE A 104 8.24 -9.35 7.33
N PHE A 105 8.46 -9.64 8.62
CA PHE A 105 7.42 -9.68 9.65
C PHE A 105 6.97 -8.29 10.12
N SER A 106 7.86 -7.30 10.06
CA SER A 106 7.57 -5.92 10.48
C SER A 106 6.68 -5.18 9.48
N VAL A 107 6.57 -5.69 8.25
CA VAL A 107 5.58 -5.20 7.29
C VAL A 107 4.20 -5.66 7.75
N GLN A 108 3.54 -4.85 8.58
CA GLN A 108 2.10 -4.96 8.78
C GLN A 108 1.43 -4.97 7.41
N ALA A 109 0.42 -5.81 7.21
CA ALA A 109 -0.40 -5.73 6.02
C ALA A 109 -0.91 -4.28 5.92
N THR A 110 -0.53 -3.59 4.84
CA THR A 110 -0.92 -2.20 4.62
C THR A 110 -2.42 -2.09 4.83
N VAL A 111 -2.84 -1.21 5.75
CA VAL A 111 -4.25 -0.93 5.95
C VAL A 111 -4.67 0.00 4.83
N VAL A 112 -5.54 -0.49 3.95
CA VAL A 112 -5.99 0.29 2.81
C VAL A 112 -7.46 0.63 2.94
N ASP A 113 -7.77 1.90 2.76
CA ASP A 113 -9.13 2.39 2.57
C ASP A 113 -9.22 3.13 1.23
N TRP A 114 -9.77 2.43 0.24
CA TRP A 114 -9.94 2.94 -1.11
C TRP A 114 -11.12 3.91 -1.26
N GLY A 115 -11.98 4.10 -0.25
CA GLY A 115 -13.12 5.02 -0.32
C GLY A 115 -13.87 4.95 -1.66
N GLU A 116 -13.92 6.08 -2.36
CA GLU A 116 -14.60 6.27 -3.65
C GLU A 116 -13.66 6.10 -4.88
N THR A 117 -12.56 5.35 -4.78
CA THR A 117 -11.67 5.15 -5.94
C THR A 117 -12.41 4.59 -7.16
N PRO A 118 -12.03 4.96 -8.38
CA PRO A 118 -12.59 4.37 -9.59
C PRO A 118 -12.25 2.87 -9.69
N HIS A 119 -13.14 2.11 -10.34
CA HIS A 119 -12.81 0.77 -10.81
C HIS A 119 -11.84 0.87 -11.99
N LEU A 120 -10.59 0.51 -11.76
CA LEU A 120 -9.59 0.46 -12.82
C LEU A 120 -9.90 -0.73 -13.75
N GLY A 121 -10.36 -0.43 -14.96
CA GLY A 121 -10.38 -1.39 -16.06
C GLY A 121 -8.99 -1.58 -16.67
N SER A 122 -8.92 -1.84 -17.97
CA SER A 122 -7.64 -1.88 -18.68
C SER A 122 -7.00 -0.48 -18.70
N PHE A 123 -5.78 -0.38 -18.15
CA PHE A 123 -4.98 0.85 -18.11
C PHE A 123 -3.85 0.74 -19.13
N TYR A 124 -3.74 1.70 -20.05
CA TYR A 124 -2.77 1.68 -21.15
C TYR A 124 -1.98 2.99 -21.21
N GLY A 125 -0.68 2.88 -21.51
CA GLY A 125 0.22 4.03 -21.56
C GLY A 125 0.53 4.58 -20.17
N ARG A 126 1.18 5.75 -20.14
CA ARG A 126 1.59 6.48 -18.92
C ARG A 126 2.70 5.81 -18.11
N GLU A 127 3.50 4.96 -18.74
CA GLU A 127 4.59 4.24 -18.10
C GLU A 127 5.60 5.22 -17.48
N THR A 128 5.95 6.28 -18.22
CA THR A 128 6.87 7.32 -17.73
C THR A 128 6.31 8.07 -16.51
N GLU A 129 5.04 8.42 -16.51
CA GLU A 129 4.40 9.07 -15.36
C GLU A 129 4.29 8.13 -14.16
N LEU A 130 3.97 6.85 -14.38
CA LEU A 130 3.94 5.84 -13.32
C LEU A 130 5.32 5.63 -12.69
N GLU A 131 6.38 5.47 -13.50
CA GLU A 131 7.76 5.35 -13.03
C GLU A 131 8.21 6.59 -12.24
N THR A 132 7.81 7.78 -12.70
CA THR A 132 8.12 9.04 -12.01
C THR A 132 7.43 9.11 -10.65
N LEU A 133 6.13 8.77 -10.60
CA LEU A 133 5.36 8.78 -9.36
C LEU A 133 5.84 7.70 -8.39
N ASP A 134 6.18 6.51 -8.87
CA ASP A 134 6.76 5.44 -8.07
C ASP A 134 8.06 5.90 -7.41
N ARG A 135 8.98 6.49 -8.19
CA ARG A 135 10.22 7.08 -7.66
C ARG A 135 9.94 8.16 -6.62
N TRP A 136 9.07 9.13 -6.92
CA TRP A 136 8.76 10.21 -5.99
C TRP A 136 8.15 9.71 -4.68
N LEU A 137 7.25 8.73 -4.73
CA LEU A 137 6.54 8.21 -3.56
C LEU A 137 7.40 7.25 -2.72
N VAL A 138 8.23 6.43 -3.36
CA VAL A 138 8.95 5.34 -2.70
C VAL A 138 10.41 5.69 -2.43
N VAL A 139 11.13 6.13 -3.46
CA VAL A 139 12.58 6.35 -3.44
C VAL A 139 12.92 7.72 -2.87
N ASP A 140 12.39 8.77 -3.48
CA ASP A 140 12.67 10.15 -3.07
C ASP A 140 11.89 10.52 -1.80
N ARG A 141 10.84 9.75 -1.48
CA ARG A 141 9.98 9.93 -0.30
C ARG A 141 9.44 11.36 -0.20
N CYS A 142 8.97 11.89 -1.32
CA CYS A 142 8.31 13.18 -1.38
C CYS A 142 7.14 13.22 -0.37
N ARG A 143 7.03 14.32 0.36
CA ARG A 143 5.97 14.53 1.36
C ARG A 143 4.67 15.07 0.75
N LEU A 144 4.79 15.73 -0.39
CA LEU A 144 3.68 16.28 -1.16
C LEU A 144 3.94 16.03 -2.66
N VAL A 145 2.98 15.42 -3.33
CA VAL A 145 3.00 15.17 -4.77
C VAL A 145 1.67 15.63 -5.36
N ALA A 146 1.70 16.35 -6.48
CA ALA A 146 0.51 16.80 -7.18
C ALA A 146 0.50 16.33 -8.64
N ILE A 147 -0.55 15.62 -9.03
CA ILE A 147 -0.84 15.28 -10.43
C ILE A 147 -1.78 16.36 -10.96
N VAL A 148 -1.24 17.23 -11.82
CA VAL A 148 -1.96 18.38 -12.38
C VAL A 148 -2.15 18.21 -13.88
N GLY A 149 -3.33 18.56 -14.38
CA GLY A 149 -3.64 18.46 -15.81
C GLY A 149 -5.11 18.71 -16.12
N MET A 150 -5.43 18.82 -17.41
CA MET A 150 -6.79 19.12 -17.87
C MET A 150 -7.84 18.11 -17.39
N GLY A 151 -9.12 18.51 -17.40
CA GLY A 151 -10.23 17.61 -17.10
C GLY A 151 -10.26 16.41 -18.05
N GLY A 152 -10.60 15.22 -17.56
CA GLY A 152 -10.73 14.00 -18.37
C GLY A 152 -9.41 13.37 -18.84
N ILE A 153 -8.24 13.92 -18.49
CA ILE A 153 -6.93 13.41 -18.96
C ILE A 153 -6.48 12.11 -18.27
N GLY A 154 -7.24 11.60 -17.30
CA GLY A 154 -6.95 10.35 -16.57
C GLY A 154 -6.14 10.51 -15.27
N LYS A 155 -6.12 11.70 -14.64
CA LYS A 155 -5.36 11.93 -13.38
C LYS A 155 -5.80 11.01 -12.24
N THR A 156 -7.12 10.88 -12.06
CA THR A 156 -7.74 10.04 -11.04
C THR A 156 -7.36 8.58 -11.23
N ASP A 157 -7.42 8.08 -12.46
CA ASP A 157 -7.00 6.70 -12.78
C ASP A 157 -5.50 6.50 -12.57
N LEU A 158 -4.67 7.47 -12.96
CA LEU A 158 -3.22 7.44 -12.74
C LEU A 158 -2.87 7.40 -11.25
N ALA A 159 -3.52 8.26 -10.44
CA ALA A 159 -3.35 8.29 -8.99
C ALA A 159 -3.78 6.96 -8.35
N ALA A 160 -4.93 6.40 -8.77
CA ALA A 160 -5.41 5.13 -8.26
C ALA A 160 -4.48 3.96 -8.66
N LYS A 161 -3.96 3.98 -9.89
CA LYS A 161 -3.02 2.96 -10.40
C LYS A 161 -1.72 2.98 -9.61
N VAL A 162 -1.09 4.14 -9.44
CA VAL A 162 0.17 4.23 -8.70
C VAL A 162 -0.04 3.93 -7.21
N ALA A 163 -1.13 4.40 -6.59
CA ALA A 163 -1.41 4.12 -5.19
C ALA A 163 -1.51 2.61 -4.90
N ARG A 164 -2.15 1.85 -5.80
CA ARG A 164 -2.18 0.37 -5.72
C ARG A 164 -0.80 -0.25 -5.87
N GLN A 165 -0.01 0.21 -6.84
CA GLN A 165 1.36 -0.26 -7.10
C GLN A 165 2.29 -0.07 -5.89
N VAL A 166 2.25 1.11 -5.26
CA VAL A 166 3.17 1.46 -4.17
C VAL A 166 2.64 1.11 -2.79
N SER A 167 1.39 0.66 -2.68
CA SER A 167 0.67 0.48 -1.40
C SER A 167 1.49 -0.28 -0.34
N SER A 168 2.20 -1.31 -0.76
CA SER A 168 3.03 -2.17 0.11
C SER A 168 4.19 -1.47 0.80
N HIS A 169 4.52 -0.23 0.42
CA HIS A 169 5.56 0.63 1.02
C HIS A 169 5.02 1.59 2.09
N PHE A 170 3.71 1.57 2.35
CA PHE A 170 3.05 2.39 3.35
C PHE A 170 2.37 1.49 4.38
N ASP A 171 2.30 1.96 5.62
CA ASP A 171 1.51 1.34 6.68
C ASP A 171 0.02 1.54 6.42
N PHE A 172 -0.34 2.72 5.89
CA PHE A 172 -1.71 3.10 5.54
C PHE A 172 -1.79 3.72 4.15
N VAL A 173 -2.82 3.36 3.39
CA VAL A 173 -3.20 4.06 2.15
C VAL A 173 -4.65 4.48 2.27
N ILE A 174 -4.92 5.77 2.22
CA ILE A 174 -6.27 6.30 2.43
C ILE A 174 -6.63 7.24 1.29
N TRP A 175 -7.67 6.89 0.53
CA TRP A 175 -8.18 7.69 -0.56
C TRP A 175 -9.44 8.43 -0.16
N ARG A 176 -9.53 9.73 -0.50
CA ARG A 176 -10.75 10.51 -0.36
C ARG A 176 -10.96 11.45 -1.54
N SER A 177 -12.22 11.60 -1.94
CA SER A 177 -12.64 12.53 -2.97
C SER A 177 -13.06 13.87 -2.36
N LEU A 178 -12.67 14.96 -3.01
CA LEU A 178 -13.16 16.31 -2.70
C LEU A 178 -14.27 16.78 -3.65
N ILE A 179 -14.85 15.89 -4.47
CA ILE A 179 -15.87 16.25 -5.47
C ILE A 179 -17.11 16.94 -4.88
N ASN A 180 -17.44 16.64 -3.62
CA ASN A 180 -18.55 17.26 -2.88
C ASN A 180 -18.10 18.37 -1.92
N ALA A 181 -16.85 18.80 -2.00
CA ALA A 181 -16.24 19.77 -1.08
C ALA A 181 -16.54 19.45 0.40
N PRO A 182 -16.16 18.27 0.91
CA PRO A 182 -16.36 17.98 2.33
C PRO A 182 -15.58 18.99 3.20
N PRO A 183 -16.08 19.38 4.38
CA PRO A 183 -15.28 20.14 5.34
C PRO A 183 -14.06 19.34 5.82
N LEU A 184 -12.95 20.04 6.11
CA LEU A 184 -11.71 19.40 6.55
C LEU A 184 -11.90 18.56 7.83
N THR A 185 -12.73 19.00 8.75
CA THR A 185 -13.03 18.27 9.99
C THR A 185 -13.65 16.89 9.74
N SER A 186 -14.54 16.78 8.74
CA SER A 186 -15.11 15.50 8.31
C SER A 186 -14.05 14.58 7.71
N MET A 187 -13.12 15.14 6.94
CA MET A 187 -12.00 14.40 6.35
C MET A 187 -11.02 13.89 7.40
N LEU A 188 -10.62 14.74 8.35
CA LEU A 188 -9.76 14.35 9.47
C LEU A 188 -10.38 13.23 10.28
N ARG A 189 -11.68 13.35 10.62
CA ARG A 189 -12.41 12.27 11.30
C ARG A 189 -12.34 10.96 10.53
N SER A 190 -12.57 11.02 9.23
CA SER A 190 -12.53 9.85 8.36
C SER A 190 -11.13 9.22 8.29
N TRP A 191 -10.07 10.02 8.23
CA TRP A 191 -8.70 9.50 8.28
C TRP A 191 -8.38 8.84 9.61
N PHE A 192 -8.72 9.50 10.73
CA PHE A 192 -8.47 8.92 12.05
C PHE A 192 -9.19 7.59 12.26
N GLN A 193 -10.37 7.38 11.67
CA GLN A 193 -11.09 6.11 11.79
C GLN A 193 -10.28 4.95 11.21
N VAL A 194 -9.53 5.21 10.14
CA VAL A 194 -8.66 4.21 9.52
C VAL A 194 -7.34 4.11 10.28
N LEU A 195 -6.69 5.25 10.58
CA LEU A 195 -5.39 5.30 11.26
C LEU A 195 -5.43 4.67 12.67
N SER A 196 -6.57 4.80 13.37
CA SER A 196 -6.77 4.17 14.68
C SER A 196 -7.36 2.76 14.61
N GLN A 197 -7.49 2.17 13.40
CA GLN A 197 -8.14 0.87 13.18
C GLN A 197 -9.52 0.79 13.85
N GLN A 198 -10.33 1.83 13.70
CA GLN A 198 -11.67 1.99 14.27
C GLN A 198 -11.74 2.10 15.81
N GLN A 199 -10.61 2.22 16.51
CA GLN A 199 -10.57 2.41 17.96
C GLN A 199 -10.41 3.88 18.39
N ILE A 200 -11.18 4.80 17.80
CA ILE A 200 -11.10 6.22 18.19
C ILE A 200 -11.71 6.41 19.59
N ASN A 201 -10.87 6.76 20.58
CA ASN A 201 -11.31 7.27 21.89
C ASN A 201 -11.41 8.81 21.86
N GLY A 202 -12.38 9.32 21.09
CA GLY A 202 -12.59 10.75 20.88
C GLY A 202 -11.52 11.44 20.03
N LEU A 203 -11.94 12.42 19.21
CA LEU A 203 -11.03 13.36 18.56
C LEU A 203 -11.07 14.69 19.31
N PRO A 204 -9.96 15.43 19.36
CA PRO A 204 -9.99 16.79 19.91
C PRO A 204 -11.04 17.66 19.21
N ASP A 205 -11.68 18.58 19.92
CA ASP A 205 -12.72 19.46 19.34
C ASP A 205 -12.13 20.54 18.43
N HIS A 206 -10.89 20.95 18.69
CA HIS A 206 -10.21 22.01 17.96
C HIS A 206 -9.41 21.49 16.77
N LEU A 207 -9.55 22.15 15.62
CA LEU A 207 -8.87 21.78 14.38
C LEU A 207 -7.33 21.76 14.55
N THR A 208 -6.76 22.72 15.27
CA THR A 208 -5.32 22.80 15.51
C THR A 208 -4.79 21.54 16.20
N GLU A 209 -5.48 21.07 17.24
CA GLU A 209 -5.12 19.86 18.00
C GLU A 209 -5.30 18.60 17.14
N GLN A 210 -6.36 18.54 16.31
CA GLN A 210 -6.55 17.46 15.35
C GLN A 210 -5.40 17.39 14.33
N LEU A 211 -4.93 18.54 13.83
CA LEU A 211 -3.80 18.59 12.91
C LEU A 211 -2.50 18.17 13.59
N GLU A 212 -2.24 18.61 14.83
CA GLU A 212 -1.08 18.17 15.59
C GLU A 212 -1.07 16.65 15.78
N LEU A 213 -2.19 16.08 16.21
CA LEU A 213 -2.36 14.64 16.36
C LEU A 213 -2.14 13.89 15.04
N LEU A 214 -2.63 14.44 13.92
CA LEU A 214 -2.43 13.86 12.60
C LEU A 214 -0.94 13.79 12.28
N PHE A 215 -0.22 14.92 12.37
CA PHE A 215 1.21 14.95 12.04
C PHE A 215 2.06 14.11 13.00
N ASP A 216 1.69 14.02 14.27
CA ASP A 216 2.27 13.08 15.23
C ASP A 216 2.10 11.63 14.81
N THR A 217 0.95 11.29 14.23
CA THR A 217 0.68 9.97 13.65
C THR A 217 1.53 9.74 12.41
N LEU A 218 1.57 10.72 11.48
CA LEU A 218 2.33 10.64 10.22
C LEU A 218 3.86 10.61 10.43
N ARG A 219 4.36 11.00 11.60
CA ARG A 219 5.76 10.81 12.00
C ARG A 219 6.06 9.39 12.46
N ARG A 220 5.08 8.70 13.04
CA ARG A 220 5.24 7.34 13.60
C ARG A 220 4.92 6.26 12.58
N GLN A 221 3.95 6.52 11.72
CA GLN A 221 3.44 5.63 10.69
C GLN A 221 3.58 6.30 9.33
N ARG A 222 4.02 5.53 8.35
CA ARG A 222 4.16 5.99 6.97
C ARG A 222 2.85 5.81 6.23
N CYS A 223 2.17 6.92 5.94
CA CYS A 223 0.85 6.93 5.31
C CYS A 223 0.93 7.54 3.91
N LEU A 224 0.18 6.99 2.97
CA LEU A 224 -0.16 7.64 1.69
C LEU A 224 -1.59 8.13 1.78
N LEU A 225 -1.77 9.44 1.92
CA LEU A 225 -3.08 10.06 1.87
C LEU A 225 -3.30 10.60 0.45
N ILE A 226 -4.41 10.22 -0.18
CA ILE A 226 -4.77 10.71 -1.51
C ILE A 226 -6.01 11.60 -1.42
N LEU A 227 -5.92 12.81 -1.96
CA LEU A 227 -7.05 13.71 -2.17
C LEU A 227 -7.27 13.91 -3.68
N ASP A 228 -8.40 13.39 -4.16
CA ASP A 228 -8.83 13.55 -5.55
C ASP A 228 -9.70 14.80 -5.71
N ASN A 229 -9.60 15.48 -6.87
CA ASN A 229 -10.40 16.65 -7.23
C ASN A 229 -10.19 17.88 -6.33
N VAL A 230 -8.95 18.24 -6.02
CA VAL A 230 -8.64 19.43 -5.19
C VAL A 230 -9.19 20.72 -5.82
N GLU A 231 -9.33 20.80 -7.14
CA GLU A 231 -9.88 21.99 -7.81
C GLU A 231 -11.29 22.37 -7.31
N THR A 232 -12.04 21.43 -6.73
CA THR A 232 -13.42 21.66 -6.25
C THR A 232 -13.48 22.61 -5.05
N ILE A 233 -12.43 22.64 -4.24
CA ILE A 233 -12.29 23.52 -3.08
C ILE A 233 -11.48 24.79 -3.39
N MET A 234 -11.00 24.91 -4.63
CA MET A 234 -10.26 26.08 -5.12
C MET A 234 -11.18 27.13 -5.74
N GLN A 235 -10.74 28.39 -5.71
CA GLN A 235 -11.50 29.52 -6.23
C GLN A 235 -11.29 29.67 -7.74
N GLN A 236 -12.32 29.31 -8.51
CA GLN A 236 -12.33 29.43 -9.97
C GLN A 236 -12.08 30.87 -10.43
N GLY A 237 -11.22 31.03 -11.46
CA GLY A 237 -11.01 32.32 -12.15
C GLY A 237 -10.12 33.33 -11.41
N SER A 238 -9.48 32.94 -10.30
CA SER A 238 -8.51 33.74 -9.57
C SER A 238 -7.07 33.31 -9.89
N ARG A 239 -6.06 34.03 -9.37
CA ARG A 239 -4.64 33.58 -9.48
C ARG A 239 -4.53 32.20 -8.83
N ALA A 240 -3.78 31.28 -9.45
CA ALA A 240 -3.58 29.91 -8.94
C ALA A 240 -3.26 29.89 -7.43
N GLY A 241 -3.83 28.93 -6.70
CA GLY A 241 -3.59 28.72 -5.27
C GLY A 241 -4.57 29.40 -4.30
N GLN A 242 -5.66 30.00 -4.78
CA GLN A 242 -6.72 30.53 -3.89
C GLN A 242 -7.80 29.47 -3.62
N TYR A 243 -8.29 29.44 -2.38
CA TYR A 243 -9.31 28.51 -1.90
C TYR A 243 -10.66 29.22 -1.78
N ARG A 244 -11.76 28.45 -1.93
CA ARG A 244 -13.11 28.98 -1.71
C ARG A 244 -13.29 29.38 -0.23
N PRO A 245 -14.14 30.39 0.07
CA PRO A 245 -14.47 30.74 1.45
C PRO A 245 -14.89 29.53 2.29
N GLY A 246 -14.21 29.29 3.41
CA GLY A 246 -14.43 28.15 4.31
C GLY A 246 -13.54 26.93 4.03
N TYR A 247 -12.73 26.95 2.97
CA TYR A 247 -11.83 25.86 2.58
C TYR A 247 -10.34 26.23 2.64
N GLU A 248 -10.00 27.44 3.09
CA GLU A 248 -8.62 27.94 3.21
C GLU A 248 -7.76 27.04 4.13
N VAL A 249 -8.41 26.36 5.09
CA VAL A 249 -7.76 25.40 5.99
C VAL A 249 -7.18 24.18 5.25
N TYR A 250 -7.69 23.83 4.07
CA TYR A 250 -7.06 22.82 3.22
C TYR A 250 -5.71 23.29 2.68
N GLY A 251 -5.59 24.56 2.30
CA GLY A 251 -4.31 25.13 1.89
C GLY A 251 -3.28 25.06 3.00
N GLN A 252 -3.69 25.36 4.25
CA GLN A 252 -2.83 25.22 5.43
C GLN A 252 -2.39 23.76 5.66
N LEU A 253 -3.30 22.81 5.50
CA LEU A 253 -2.98 21.38 5.57
C LEU A 253 -1.95 20.98 4.50
N ILE A 254 -2.21 21.33 3.23
CA ILE A 254 -1.34 20.99 2.10
C ILE A 254 0.05 21.58 2.29
N GLN A 255 0.13 22.85 2.70
CA GLN A 255 1.41 23.50 3.02
C GLN A 255 2.13 22.76 4.16
N ARG A 256 1.42 22.39 5.23
CA ARG A 256 2.01 21.67 6.37
C ARG A 256 2.56 20.29 5.98
N PHE A 257 1.97 19.62 5.00
CA PHE A 257 2.54 18.40 4.40
C PHE A 257 3.85 18.68 3.64
N GLY A 258 3.91 19.78 2.88
CA GLY A 258 5.14 20.16 2.16
C GLY A 258 6.29 20.51 3.11
N ASP A 259 5.99 21.29 4.15
CA ASP A 259 7.01 21.91 5.01
C ASP A 259 7.37 21.03 6.22
N GLY A 260 6.42 20.26 6.77
CA GLY A 260 6.55 19.59 8.06
C GLY A 260 7.38 18.30 8.04
N GLU A 261 8.10 18.02 9.11
CA GLU A 261 8.86 16.76 9.26
C GLU A 261 7.90 15.59 9.56
N HIS A 262 7.76 14.68 8.58
CA HIS A 262 7.06 13.41 8.68
C HIS A 262 7.55 12.44 7.59
N GLN A 263 7.18 11.16 7.69
CA GLN A 263 7.57 10.12 6.74
C GLN A 263 6.47 9.73 5.73
N SER A 264 5.30 10.35 5.85
CA SER A 264 4.12 10.16 5.01
C SER A 264 4.13 11.02 3.74
N CYS A 265 3.22 10.74 2.81
CA CYS A 265 3.00 11.54 1.60
C CYS A 265 1.52 11.91 1.44
N LEU A 266 1.27 13.15 1.04
CA LEU A 266 -0.02 13.61 0.49
C LEU A 266 0.07 13.64 -1.04
N LEU A 267 -0.72 12.81 -1.71
CA LEU A 267 -0.89 12.81 -3.16
C LEU A 267 -2.18 13.54 -3.53
N LEU A 268 -2.09 14.53 -4.40
CA LEU A 268 -3.22 15.34 -4.84
C LEU A 268 -3.46 15.16 -6.34
N THR A 269 -4.73 15.17 -6.75
CA THR A 269 -5.08 15.44 -8.16
C THR A 269 -5.75 16.80 -8.26
N SER A 270 -5.40 17.57 -9.30
CA SER A 270 -6.03 18.87 -9.54
C SER A 270 -6.02 19.28 -11.01
N ARG A 271 -6.90 20.20 -11.40
CA ARG A 271 -6.83 20.87 -12.71
C ARG A 271 -5.81 22.01 -12.74
N GLU A 272 -5.50 22.56 -11.58
CA GLU A 272 -4.60 23.68 -11.40
C GLU A 272 -3.64 23.42 -10.24
N ARG A 273 -2.57 24.22 -10.12
CA ARG A 273 -1.59 24.02 -9.04
C ARG A 273 -2.19 24.52 -7.72
N PRO A 274 -2.33 23.64 -6.71
CA PRO A 274 -2.84 24.01 -5.39
C PRO A 274 -1.82 24.81 -4.56
#